data_AF-A0A1F8Q149-F1
#
_entry.id   AF-A0A1F8Q149-F1
#
_cell.length_a   1.000
_cell.length_b   1.000
_cell.length_c   1.000
_cell.angle_alpha   90.00
_cell.angle_beta   90.00
_cell.angle_gamma   90.00
#
_symmetry.space_group_name_H-M   'P 1'
#
loop_
_entity.id
_entity.type
_entity.pdbx_description
1 polymer ?
#
loop_
_entity_poly.entity_id
_entity_poly.type
_entity_poly.pdbx_seq_one_letter_code
_entity_poly.pdbx_strand_id
1 'polypeptide(L)'
;MIQAVTCIALGIAFTLYAPLMMAFFAVPDALDSPLAYWQVAAFVRMYGVALLGLGLLLLAVRGFVDDMAPNSRRGILSALMLANLLSAIVAVTQQQSVWQTAAGWMAVLLYTVFFISYAIAYGQSQKKDDLKAI
;
A
#
# COMPACT_ATOMS: atom_id res chain seq x y z
N MET A 1 4.59 10.88 -3.57
CA MET A 1 3.29 11.61 -3.70
C MET A 1 2.14 10.69 -4.09
N ILE A 2 2.24 9.97 -5.21
CA ILE A 2 1.13 9.11 -5.68
C ILE A 2 0.73 8.07 -4.64
N GLN A 3 1.68 7.32 -4.06
CA GLN A 3 1.35 6.34 -3.01
C GLN A 3 0.63 6.96 -1.80
N ALA A 4 1.06 8.14 -1.33
CA ALA A 4 0.40 8.81 -0.22
C ALA A 4 -1.06 9.14 -0.52
N VAL A 5 -1.34 9.73 -1.68
CA VAL A 5 -2.70 10.08 -2.12
C VAL A 5 -3.55 8.83 -2.30
N THR A 6 -3.01 7.78 -2.92
CA THR A 6 -3.73 6.52 -3.09
C THR A 6 -4.05 5.85 -1.76
N CYS A 7 -3.09 5.81 -0.83
CA CYS A 7 -3.31 5.26 0.52
C CYS A 7 -4.37 6.05 1.29
N ILE A 8 -4.41 7.39 1.17
CA ILE A 8 -5.47 8.21 1.78
C ILE A 8 -6.83 7.89 1.14
N ALA A 9 -6.92 7.90 -0.19
CA ALA A 9 -8.18 7.68 -0.89
C ALA A 9 -8.76 6.28 -0.64
N LEU A 10 -7.92 5.24 -0.75
CA LEU A 10 -8.30 3.87 -0.41
C LEU A 10 -8.58 3.73 1.08
N GLY A 11 -7.79 4.36 1.95
CA GLY A 11 -8.02 4.34 3.39
C GLY A 11 -9.40 4.86 3.77
N ILE A 12 -9.84 5.97 3.17
CA ILE A 12 -11.21 6.49 3.33
C ILE A 12 -12.24 5.50 2.79
N ALA A 13 -12.03 4.96 1.59
CA ALA A 13 -12.94 4.00 0.96
C ALA A 13 -13.15 2.74 1.84
N PHE A 14 -12.06 2.12 2.29
CA PHE A 14 -12.10 0.93 3.14
C PHE A 14 -12.64 1.22 4.55
N THR A 15 -12.42 2.41 5.11
CA THR A 15 -12.90 2.77 6.46
C THR A 15 -14.40 3.07 6.47
N LEU A 16 -14.86 3.90 5.53
CA LEU A 16 -16.25 4.40 5.53
C LEU A 16 -17.19 3.50 4.73
N TYR A 17 -16.68 2.83 3.70
CA TYR A 17 -17.47 2.02 2.76
C TYR A 17 -17.07 0.53 2.80
N ALA A 18 -16.67 0.00 3.96
CA ALA A 18 -16.25 -1.39 4.12
C ALA A 18 -17.19 -2.44 3.48
N PRO A 19 -18.53 -2.39 3.67
CA PRO A 19 -19.45 -3.31 2.99
C PRO A 19 -19.33 -3.30 1.46
N LEU A 20 -19.22 -2.10 0.88
CA LEU A 20 -19.07 -1.93 -0.56
C LEU A 20 -17.71 -2.48 -1.02
N MET A 21 -16.65 -2.21 -0.27
CA MET A 21 -15.31 -2.74 -0.59
C MET A 21 -15.27 -4.27 -0.49
N MET A 22 -15.92 -4.88 0.49
CA MET A 22 -16.04 -6.34 0.56
C MET A 22 -16.71 -6.92 -0.70
N ALA A 23 -17.79 -6.29 -1.17
CA ALA A 23 -18.47 -6.69 -2.40
C ALA A 23 -17.57 -6.54 -3.64
N PHE A 24 -16.80 -5.44 -3.75
CA PHE A 24 -15.85 -5.24 -4.86
C PHE A 24 -14.79 -6.33 -4.95
N PHE A 25 -14.35 -6.86 -3.80
CA PHE A 25 -13.36 -7.92 -3.72
C PHE A 25 -13.98 -9.33 -3.68
N ALA A 26 -15.29 -9.46 -3.95
CA ALA A 26 -16.06 -10.70 -3.90
C ALA A 26 -15.81 -11.51 -2.61
N VAL A 27 -15.60 -10.82 -1.49
CA VAL A 27 -15.47 -11.48 -0.19
C VAL A 27 -16.81 -12.16 0.08
N PRO A 28 -16.85 -13.51 0.21
CA PRO A 28 -18.11 -14.23 0.24
C PRO A 28 -19.02 -13.74 1.36
N ASP A 29 -20.29 -13.52 1.04
CA ASP A 29 -21.36 -13.39 2.04
C ASP A 29 -21.57 -14.70 2.83
N ALA A 30 -20.91 -15.79 2.39
CA ALA A 30 -21.02 -17.17 2.87
C ALA A 30 -20.54 -17.41 4.32
N LEU A 31 -20.32 -16.36 5.09
CA LEU A 31 -20.33 -16.51 6.53
C LEU A 31 -21.81 -16.57 6.93
N ASP A 32 -22.38 -17.78 7.02
CA ASP A 32 -23.76 -18.08 7.46
C ASP A 32 -24.14 -17.48 8.83
N SER A 33 -23.22 -16.74 9.45
CA SER A 33 -23.40 -15.95 10.65
C SER A 33 -23.26 -14.45 10.37
N PRO A 34 -24.31 -13.64 10.66
CA PRO A 34 -24.23 -12.19 10.64
C PRO A 34 -23.06 -11.63 11.48
N LEU A 35 -22.67 -12.33 12.56
CA LEU A 35 -21.53 -11.92 13.39
C LEU A 35 -20.22 -11.96 12.60
N ALA A 36 -20.00 -13.03 11.85
CA ALA A 36 -18.77 -13.22 11.12
C ALA A 36 -18.66 -12.23 9.94
N TYR A 37 -19.78 -11.89 9.27
CA TYR A 37 -19.82 -10.77 8.33
C TYR A 37 -19.30 -9.46 8.95
N TRP A 38 -19.81 -9.08 10.13
CA TRP A 38 -19.40 -7.84 10.78
C TRP A 38 -17.96 -7.87 11.31
N GLN A 39 -17.44 -9.05 11.68
CA GLN A 39 -16.02 -9.22 12.03
C GLN A 39 -15.12 -8.94 10.83
N VAL A 40 -15.46 -9.47 9.65
CA VAL A 40 -14.72 -9.18 8.41
C VAL A 40 -14.86 -7.69 8.06
N ALA A 41 -16.05 -7.12 8.15
CA ALA A 41 -16.26 -5.69 7.92
C ALA A 41 -15.41 -4.83 8.86
N ALA A 42 -15.30 -5.19 10.14
CA ALA A 42 -14.45 -4.49 11.11
C ALA A 42 -12.96 -4.59 10.73
N PHE A 43 -12.50 -5.75 10.28
CA PHE A 43 -11.13 -5.94 9.79
C PHE A 43 -10.84 -5.06 8.56
N VAL A 44 -11.75 -5.01 7.60
CA VAL A 44 -11.67 -4.17 6.40
C VAL A 44 -11.58 -2.69 6.78
N ARG A 45 -12.34 -2.24 7.79
CA ARG A 45 -12.23 -0.86 8.31
C ARG A 45 -10.88 -0.58 8.96
N MET A 46 -10.38 -1.51 9.77
CA MET A 46 -9.07 -1.37 10.42
C MET A 46 -7.94 -1.28 9.38
N TYR A 47 -8.01 -2.09 8.33
CA TYR A 47 -7.10 -1.98 7.19
C TYR A 47 -7.21 -0.61 6.50
N GLY A 48 -8.43 -0.08 6.33
CA GLY A 48 -8.66 1.28 5.83
C GLY A 48 -7.99 2.36 6.69
N VAL A 49 -8.13 2.28 8.02
CA VAL A 49 -7.49 3.21 8.95
C VAL A 49 -5.96 3.10 8.86
N ALA A 50 -5.42 1.89 8.73
CA ALA A 50 -3.98 1.67 8.55
C ALA A 50 -3.46 2.31 7.25
N LEU A 51 -4.18 2.14 6.13
CA LEU A 51 -3.86 2.78 4.86
C LEU A 51 -3.92 4.31 4.97
N LEU A 52 -4.97 4.84 5.61
CA LEU A 52 -5.12 6.27 5.82
C LEU A 52 -3.95 6.82 6.65
N GLY A 53 -3.61 6.16 7.75
CA GLY A 53 -2.48 6.53 8.61
C GLY A 53 -1.14 6.51 7.85
N LEU A 54 -0.89 5.46 7.05
CA LEU A 54 0.30 5.38 6.21
C LEU A 54 0.33 6.51 5.17
N GLY A 55 -0.80 6.80 4.53
CA GLY A 55 -0.90 7.86 3.54
C GLY A 55 -0.62 9.24 4.13
N LEU A 56 -1.17 9.53 5.31
CA LEU A 56 -0.88 10.77 6.04
C LEU A 56 0.59 10.85 6.49
N LEU A 57 1.17 9.74 6.96
CA LEU A 57 2.58 9.68 7.33
C LEU A 57 3.49 9.98 6.13
N LEU A 58 3.23 9.34 4.98
CA LEU A 58 3.97 9.60 3.75
C LEU A 58 3.83 11.05 3.28
N LEU A 59 2.64 11.64 3.45
CA LEU A 59 2.39 13.04 3.11
C LEU A 59 3.15 13.99 4.04
N ALA A 60 3.22 13.70 5.33
CA ALA A 60 3.94 14.51 6.31
C ALA A 60 5.46 14.45 6.08
N VAL A 61 5.99 13.25 5.81
CA VAL A 61 7.43 13.04 5.65
C VAL A 61 7.95 13.60 4.32
N ARG A 62 7.10 13.82 3.30
CA ARG A 62 7.51 14.24 1.95
C ARG A 62 8.41 15.48 1.93
N GLY A 63 8.16 16.45 2.83
CA GLY A 63 8.88 17.73 2.84
C GLY A 63 10.29 17.64 3.40
N PHE A 64 10.60 16.56 4.13
CA PHE A 64 11.88 16.41 4.83
C PHE A 64 12.84 15.46 4.11
N VAL A 65 12.33 14.60 3.21
CA VAL A 65 13.12 13.52 2.59
C VAL A 65 14.22 14.05 1.66
N ASP A 66 14.02 15.20 1.03
CA ASP A 66 15.00 15.76 0.11
C ASP A 66 16.18 16.43 0.83
N ASP A 67 15.98 16.88 2.07
CA ASP A 67 17.01 17.50 2.92
C ASP A 67 17.71 16.50 3.85
N MET A 68 17.28 15.23 3.85
CA MET A 68 17.88 14.18 4.67
C MET A 68 19.25 13.74 4.16
N ALA A 69 20.08 13.27 5.09
CA ALA A 69 21.34 12.61 4.76
C ALA A 69 21.10 11.44 3.77
N PRO A 70 21.98 11.22 2.78
CA PRO A 70 21.77 10.23 1.72
C PRO A 70 21.50 8.81 2.24
N ASN A 71 22.17 8.41 3.32
CA ASN A 71 21.98 7.09 3.96
C ASN A 71 20.58 6.94 4.56
N SER A 72 20.06 7.97 5.24
CA SER A 72 18.70 7.96 5.81
C SER A 72 17.64 7.91 4.71
N ARG A 73 17.82 8.70 3.64
CA ARG A 73 16.95 8.67 2.46
C ARG A 73 16.90 7.28 1.83
N ARG A 74 18.07 6.65 1.62
CA ARG A 74 18.16 5.28 1.09
C ARG A 74 17.46 4.26 2.00
N GLY A 75 17.60 4.40 3.33
CA GLY A 75 16.90 3.54 4.29
C GLY A 75 15.37 3.64 4.21
N ILE A 76 14.83 4.85 4.04
CA ILE A 76 13.39 5.06 3.83
C ILE A 76 12.95 4.44 2.50
N LEU A 77 13.69 4.70 1.42
CA LEU A 77 13.37 4.17 0.10
C LEU A 77 13.40 2.63 0.07
N SER A 78 14.39 2.00 0.72
CA SER A 78 14.49 0.54 0.79
C SER A 78 13.37 -0.07 1.64
N ALA A 79 13.01 0.56 2.77
CA ALA A 79 11.88 0.12 3.59
C ALA A 79 10.56 0.19 2.81
N LEU A 80 10.30 1.27 2.08
CA LEU A 80 9.11 1.43 1.24
C LEU A 80 9.10 0.46 0.07
N MET A 81 10.25 0.21 -0.55
CA MET A 81 10.40 -0.80 -1.60
C MET A 81 10.03 -2.19 -1.06
N LEU A 82 10.62 -2.61 0.05
CA LEU A 82 10.35 -3.92 0.66
C LEU A 82 8.90 -4.07 1.11
N ALA A 83 8.33 -3.03 1.73
CA ALA A 83 6.93 -3.03 2.16
C ALA A 83 5.97 -3.23 0.98
N ASN A 84 6.21 -2.57 -0.15
CA ASN A 84 5.39 -2.72 -1.35
C ASN A 84 5.61 -4.07 -2.04
N LEU A 85 6.83 -4.63 -2.02
CA LEU A 85 7.09 -5.98 -2.52
C LEU A 85 6.32 -7.03 -1.72
N LEU A 86 6.40 -6.97 -0.40
CA LEU A 86 5.66 -7.88 0.49
C LEU A 86 4.14 -7.71 0.30
N SER A 87 3.67 -6.48 0.18
CA SER A 87 2.26 -6.20 -0.10
C SER A 87 1.80 -6.76 -1.44
N ALA A 88 2.63 -6.69 -2.49
CA ALA A 88 2.34 -7.29 -3.79
C ALA A 88 2.27 -8.83 -3.70
N ILE A 89 3.21 -9.47 -3.00
CA ILE A 89 3.20 -10.93 -2.77
C ILE A 89 1.92 -11.35 -2.05
N VAL A 90 1.56 -10.66 -0.97
CA VAL A 90 0.33 -10.93 -0.22
C VAL A 90 -0.90 -10.70 -1.11
N ALA A 91 -0.94 -9.61 -1.89
CA ALA A 91 -2.04 -9.33 -2.81
C ALA A 91 -2.20 -10.41 -3.88
N VAL A 92 -1.11 -10.97 -4.41
CA VAL A 92 -1.17 -12.09 -5.37
C VAL A 92 -1.76 -13.32 -4.70
N THR A 93 -1.30 -13.67 -3.50
CA THR A 93 -1.84 -14.80 -2.74
C THR A 93 -3.33 -14.61 -2.46
N GLN A 94 -3.74 -13.42 -2.01
CA GLN A 94 -5.16 -13.11 -1.78
C GLN A 94 -5.99 -13.13 -3.07
N GLN A 95 -5.43 -12.67 -4.19
CA GLN A 95 -6.09 -12.72 -5.48
C GLN A 95 -6.37 -14.14 -5.93
N GLN A 96 -5.44 -15.08 -5.72
CA GLN A 96 -5.62 -16.48 -6.10
C GLN A 96 -6.54 -17.24 -5.13
N SER A 97 -6.46 -16.93 -3.84
CA SER A 97 -7.15 -17.70 -2.80
C SER A 97 -8.55 -17.19 -2.44
N VAL A 98 -8.78 -15.86 -2.52
CA VAL A 98 -9.99 -15.22 -1.97
C VAL A 98 -10.67 -14.33 -2.99
N TRP A 99 -9.96 -13.32 -3.53
CA TRP A 99 -10.63 -12.25 -4.24
C TRP A 99 -11.11 -12.64 -5.64
N GLN A 100 -10.27 -13.34 -6.41
CA GLN A 100 -10.56 -13.83 -7.77
C GLN A 100 -11.33 -12.85 -8.67
N THR A 101 -11.08 -11.54 -8.49
CA THR A 101 -11.83 -10.44 -9.13
C THR A 101 -10.89 -9.49 -9.85
N ALA A 102 -11.46 -8.62 -10.70
CA ALA A 102 -10.70 -7.53 -11.31
C ALA A 102 -10.13 -6.56 -10.26
N ALA A 103 -10.86 -6.29 -9.18
CA ALA A 103 -10.42 -5.40 -8.11
C ALA A 103 -9.16 -5.93 -7.40
N GLY A 104 -9.07 -7.23 -7.16
CA GLY A 104 -7.87 -7.82 -6.57
C GLY A 104 -6.65 -7.79 -7.51
N TRP A 105 -6.84 -7.95 -8.83
CA TRP A 105 -5.76 -7.68 -9.80
C TRP A 105 -5.30 -6.23 -9.80
N MET A 106 -6.21 -5.28 -9.61
CA MET A 106 -5.85 -3.86 -9.46
C MET A 106 -5.02 -3.62 -8.20
N ALA A 107 -5.32 -4.29 -7.09
CA ALA A 107 -4.51 -4.21 -5.87
C ALA A 107 -3.10 -4.76 -6.08
N VAL A 108 -2.95 -5.90 -6.76
CA VAL A 108 -1.65 -6.46 -7.16
C VAL A 108 -0.87 -5.44 -7.98
N LEU A 109 -1.47 -4.94 -9.07
CA LEU A 109 -0.83 -3.97 -9.96
C LEU A 109 -0.37 -2.73 -9.20
N LEU A 110 -1.20 -2.22 -8.30
CA LEU A 110 -0.91 -1.03 -7.51
C LEU A 110 0.37 -1.21 -6.68
N TYR A 111 0.46 -2.29 -5.90
CA TYR A 111 1.64 -2.54 -5.08
C TYR A 111 2.89 -2.83 -5.92
N THR A 112 2.74 -3.51 -7.05
CA THR A 112 3.85 -3.74 -7.99
C THR A 112 4.37 -2.42 -8.58
N VAL A 113 3.47 -1.52 -9.00
CA VAL A 113 3.85 -0.20 -9.52
C VAL A 113 4.57 0.62 -8.46
N PHE A 114 4.11 0.59 -7.21
CA PHE A 114 4.82 1.26 -6.12
C PHE A 114 6.19 0.65 -5.88
N PHE A 115 6.31 -0.67 -5.78
CA PHE A 115 7.60 -1.35 -5.66
C PHE A 115 8.59 -0.90 -6.73
N ILE A 116 8.18 -0.95 -8.01
CA ILE A 116 9.03 -0.53 -9.14
C ILE A 116 9.40 0.96 -9.01
N SER A 117 8.46 1.82 -8.64
CA SER A 117 8.69 3.26 -8.47
C SER A 117 9.77 3.54 -7.41
N TYR A 118 9.73 2.84 -6.27
CA TYR A 118 10.74 2.97 -5.22
C TYR A 118 12.08 2.34 -5.60
N ALA A 119 12.08 1.23 -6.34
CA ALA A 119 13.31 0.64 -6.85
C ALA A 119 14.06 1.60 -7.82
N ILE A 120 13.32 2.25 -8.72
CA ILE A 120 13.89 3.27 -9.61
C ILE A 120 14.43 4.46 -8.81
N ALA A 121 13.66 4.98 -7.85
CA ALA A 121 14.07 6.10 -7.01
C ALA A 121 15.31 5.77 -6.16
N TYR A 122 15.42 4.54 -5.67
CA TYR A 122 16.58 4.05 -4.94
C TYR A 122 17.83 4.02 -5.83
N GLY A 123 17.74 3.46 -7.03
CA GLY A 123 18.84 3.42 -7.99
C GLY A 123 19.33 4.82 -8.41
N GLN A 124 18.42 5.77 -8.60
CA GLN A 124 18.77 7.17 -8.86
C GLN A 124 19.47 7.84 -7.68
N SER A 125 19.07 7.51 -6.45
CA SER A 125 19.75 8.00 -5.25
C SER A 125 21.20 7.56 -5.19
N GLN A 126 21.49 6.31 -5.58
CA GLN A 126 22.84 5.78 -5.57
C GLN A 126 23.74 6.52 -6.55
N LYS A 127 23.28 6.65 -7.82
CA LYS A 127 24.03 7.32 -8.88
C LYS A 127 24.38 8.78 -8.56
N LYS A 128 23.48 9.51 -7.87
CA LYS A 128 23.71 10.91 -7.50
C LYS A 128 24.83 11.08 -6.47
N ASP A 129 25.01 10.11 -5.58
CA ASP A 129 26.06 10.16 -4.57
C ASP A 129 27.42 9.75 -5.17
N ASP A 130 27.44 8.78 -6.10
CA ASP A 130 28.66 8.37 -6.80
C ASP A 130 29.26 9.52 -7.63
N LEU A 131 28.42 10.34 -8.26
CA LEU A 131 28.82 11.53 -9.01
C LEU A 131 29.38 12.66 -8.14
N LYS A 132 29.04 12.71 -6.85
CA LYS A 132 29.56 13.73 -5.91
C LYS A 132 30.89 13.33 -5.28
N ALA A 133 31.31 12.07 -5.44
CA ALA A 133 32.53 11.52 -4.88
C ALA A 133 33.74 11.60 -5.84
N ILE A 134 33.54 12.07 -7.07
CA ILE A 134 34.55 12.33 -8.11
C ILE A 134 34.79 13.83 -8.20
#